data_AF-A0A5A7NY21-F1
#
_entry.id   AF-A0A5A7NY21-F1
#
_cell.length_a   1.000
_cell.length_b   1.000
_cell.length_c   1.000
_cell.angle_alpha   90.00
_cell.angle_beta   90.00
_cell.angle_gamma   90.00
#
_symmetry.space_group_name_H-M   'P 1'
#
loop_
_entity.id
_entity.type
_entity.pdbx_description
1 polymer ?
#
loop_
_entity_poly.entity_id
_entity_poly.type
_entity_poly.pdbx_seq_one_letter_code
_entity_poly.pdbx_strand_id
1 'polypeptide(L)'
;MAVPGGGSVKEVKSMAELDNTVGEGVPVILHFWASWCDASKHMDQVFSHLSTDFPLARFLRVHFLLTSVPYSMYIAISSTCTALYPSDSEIETIPSIFVRGYRKMCYPEVEAEEQPEISEKYSVSAVPFFVFFKNGKMVDTLEGANPSSLANKVAKVAGSIKPGEPAAPASLGMAAGPTVLETVQHLAQENSASQKTIQTASPSADNNNNNNALTDRLHKLVTSQPVMLFMKGSPTAPKCGFSQKVVDILKKENIPFGSFDILTDNEVREGLKKFSNWPTFPQLYCNGDLLGGCDIVIAMQQNGELRDIFRDQGIQENNSGGPKPESGKGGISEPSGLSAALRARLSKLINSAPVVLFMKGKADEPRCGFSRKVVDILRQEKVEFESFDILSDDEVRQGLKVYSNWSSYPQLYIKGELVGGSDIVLEMQKSGELRKVLGEKGIPFGETLEDRLRKLVNSSEVMLFMKGSPDEPRCGFSSKVVGALKEEGVEFGSFDILGDEEVRQGLKSYSNWPTFPQLYYKGELVGGCDIVMELRGSGELKSTLSE
;
A
#
# COMPACT_ATOMS: atom_id res chain seq x y z
N MET A 1 30.68 -5.29 28.45
CA MET A 1 29.77 -4.53 29.34
C MET A 1 28.37 -4.65 28.76
N ALA A 2 27.43 -5.20 29.51
CA ALA A 2 26.02 -5.22 29.10
C ALA A 2 25.49 -3.78 29.19
N VAL A 3 24.98 -3.26 28.08
CA VAL A 3 24.40 -1.90 28.03
C VAL A 3 22.98 -1.98 28.62
N PRO A 4 22.63 -1.18 29.64
CA PRO A 4 21.28 -1.18 30.19
C PRO A 4 20.32 -0.48 29.23
N GLY A 5 19.25 -1.15 28.81
CA GLY A 5 18.15 -0.56 28.02
C GLY A 5 17.78 -1.27 26.71
N GLY A 6 18.48 -2.34 26.34
CA GLY A 6 18.17 -3.16 25.18
C GLY A 6 17.01 -4.12 25.44
N GLY A 7 15.79 -3.74 25.04
CA GLY A 7 14.59 -4.54 25.26
C GLY A 7 13.28 -3.75 25.33
N SER A 8 13.33 -2.43 25.20
CA SER A 8 12.16 -1.56 25.30
C SER A 8 12.21 -0.44 24.26
N VAL A 9 11.04 -0.09 23.72
CA VAL A 9 10.86 1.09 22.86
C VAL A 9 10.92 2.35 23.71
N LYS A 10 11.68 3.36 23.26
CA LYS A 10 11.83 4.64 23.96
C LYS A 10 11.28 5.79 23.12
N GLU A 11 10.49 6.66 23.74
CA GLU A 11 10.05 7.92 23.12
C GLU A 11 11.23 8.90 23.00
N VAL A 12 11.38 9.53 21.83
CA VAL A 12 12.39 10.57 21.61
C VAL A 12 11.80 11.92 21.99
N LYS A 13 12.49 12.67 22.87
CA LYS A 13 12.02 13.96 23.39
C LYS A 13 12.72 15.18 22.80
N SER A 14 13.75 14.98 21.97
CA SER A 14 14.47 16.06 21.26
C SER A 14 15.34 15.52 20.13
N MET A 15 15.63 16.37 19.14
CA MET A 15 16.62 16.07 18.09
C MET A 15 17.99 15.74 18.68
N ALA A 16 18.43 16.45 19.72
CA ALA A 16 19.72 16.22 20.37
C ALA A 16 19.80 14.82 21.01
N GLU A 17 18.70 14.33 21.59
CA GLU A 17 18.63 12.97 22.14
C GLU A 17 18.75 11.91 21.03
N LEU A 18 18.09 12.13 19.89
CA LEU A 18 18.18 11.24 18.73
C LEU A 18 19.61 11.20 18.18
N ASP A 19 20.21 12.37 17.93
CA ASP A 19 21.56 12.48 17.36
C ASP A 19 22.62 11.86 18.30
N ASN A 20 22.49 12.05 19.62
CA ASN A 20 23.36 11.39 20.60
C ASN A 20 23.20 9.86 20.54
N THR A 21 21.97 9.36 20.50
CA THR A 21 21.69 7.91 20.48
C THR A 21 22.21 7.25 19.21
N VAL A 22 22.09 7.92 18.06
CA VAL A 22 22.64 7.48 16.78
C VAL A 22 24.17 7.55 16.78
N GLY A 23 24.75 8.60 17.36
CA GLY A 23 26.19 8.83 17.46
C GLY A 23 26.97 7.78 18.25
N GLU A 24 26.30 7.01 19.11
CA GLU A 24 26.91 5.88 19.84
C GLU A 24 27.30 4.69 18.94
N GLY A 25 26.88 4.69 17.67
CA GLY A 25 27.30 3.70 16.67
C GLY A 25 26.58 2.35 16.76
N VAL A 26 25.75 2.15 17.79
CA VAL A 26 24.86 0.98 17.87
C VAL A 26 23.75 1.05 16.82
N PRO A 27 23.18 -0.09 16.39
CA PRO A 27 22.01 -0.10 15.52
C PRO A 27 20.84 0.64 16.18
N VAL A 28 20.23 1.60 15.47
CA VAL A 28 19.05 2.34 15.94
C VAL A 28 17.94 2.19 14.91
N ILE A 29 16.72 1.92 15.36
CA ILE A 29 15.53 1.91 14.53
C ILE A 29 14.57 2.94 15.12
N LEU A 30 14.11 3.86 14.28
CA LEU A 30 13.23 4.96 14.64
C LEU A 30 11.86 4.75 13.99
N HIS A 31 10.78 4.75 14.77
CA HIS A 31 9.40 4.60 14.32
C HIS A 31 8.63 5.91 14.48
N PHE A 32 8.23 6.53 13.37
CA PHE A 32 7.26 7.62 13.37
C PHE A 32 5.87 7.01 13.38
N TRP A 33 5.12 7.31 14.44
CA TRP A 33 3.85 6.65 14.72
C TRP A 33 2.78 7.66 15.11
N ALA A 34 1.51 7.30 14.92
CA ALA A 34 0.40 8.16 15.25
C ALA A 34 -0.75 7.41 15.94
N SER A 35 -1.26 7.99 17.02
CA SER A 35 -2.42 7.47 17.77
C SER A 35 -3.73 7.50 16.97
N TRP A 36 -3.82 8.30 15.91
CA TRP A 36 -4.99 8.35 15.01
C TRP A 36 -4.90 7.35 13.84
N CYS A 37 -3.75 6.71 13.60
CA CYS A 37 -3.53 5.78 12.50
C CYS A 37 -3.53 4.33 12.99
N ASP A 38 -4.55 3.54 12.63
CA ASP A 38 -4.67 2.15 13.09
C ASP A 38 -3.56 1.25 12.54
N ALA A 39 -3.13 1.48 11.29
CA ALA A 39 -1.97 0.80 10.73
C ALA A 39 -0.69 1.11 11.54
N SER A 40 -0.56 2.34 12.05
CA SER A 40 0.54 2.74 12.91
C SER A 40 0.47 2.10 14.30
N LYS A 41 -0.72 2.01 14.92
CA LYS A 41 -0.91 1.27 16.18
C LYS A 41 -0.54 -0.21 16.05
N HIS A 42 -0.93 -0.85 14.95
CA HIS A 42 -0.57 -2.25 14.70
C HIS A 42 0.94 -2.42 14.56
N MET A 43 1.58 -1.52 13.83
CA MET A 43 3.02 -1.56 13.67
C MET A 43 3.77 -1.23 14.97
N ASP A 44 3.22 -0.39 15.85
CA ASP A 44 3.82 -0.11 17.18
C ASP A 44 3.89 -1.37 18.05
N GLN A 45 2.90 -2.27 17.93
CA GLN A 45 2.93 -3.58 18.59
C GLN A 45 4.04 -4.46 18.03
N VAL A 46 4.18 -4.54 16.70
CA VAL A 46 5.27 -5.28 16.04
C VAL A 46 6.62 -4.73 16.47
N PHE A 47 6.75 -3.40 16.45
CA PHE A 47 7.95 -2.67 16.80
C PHE A 47 8.38 -2.94 18.25
N SER A 48 7.41 -2.98 19.17
CA SER A 48 7.64 -3.34 20.57
C SER A 48 8.18 -4.76 20.73
N HIS A 49 7.64 -5.75 20.01
CA HIS A 49 8.14 -7.12 20.05
C HIS A 49 9.55 -7.26 19.46
N LEU A 50 9.83 -6.57 18.35
CA LEU A 50 11.17 -6.56 17.77
C LEU A 50 12.20 -5.93 18.73
N SER A 51 11.79 -4.97 19.57
CA SER A 51 12.68 -4.39 20.57
C SER A 51 13.15 -5.39 21.62
N THR A 52 12.31 -6.37 21.96
CA THR A 52 12.68 -7.49 22.83
C THR A 52 13.55 -8.53 22.13
N ASP A 53 13.29 -8.80 20.85
CA ASP A 53 14.02 -9.81 20.06
C ASP A 53 15.44 -9.37 19.70
N PHE A 54 15.66 -8.05 19.58
CA PHE A 54 16.94 -7.44 19.20
C PHE A 54 17.47 -6.51 20.30
N PRO A 55 17.85 -7.03 21.48
CA PRO A 55 18.27 -6.22 22.62
C PRO A 55 19.60 -5.47 22.38
N LEU A 56 20.35 -5.81 21.32
CA LEU A 56 21.58 -5.08 20.95
C LEU A 56 21.30 -3.85 20.07
N ALA A 57 20.07 -3.69 19.59
CA ALA A 57 19.62 -2.52 18.86
C ALA A 57 18.76 -1.62 19.74
N ARG A 58 18.73 -0.32 19.44
CA ARG A 58 17.85 0.65 20.10
C ARG A 58 16.62 0.92 19.27
N PHE A 59 15.46 0.79 19.91
CA PHE A 59 14.16 1.06 19.29
C PHE A 59 13.63 2.36 19.86
N LEU A 60 13.49 3.35 18.98
CA LEU A 60 13.05 4.69 19.29
C LEU A 60 11.73 4.97 18.58
N ARG A 61 10.85 5.76 19.17
CA ARG A 61 9.63 6.23 18.50
C ARG A 61 9.40 7.73 18.68
N VAL A 62 8.72 8.32 17.71
CA VAL A 62 8.36 9.74 17.64
C VAL A 62 6.88 9.82 17.28
N HIS A 63 6.11 10.55 18.08
CA HIS A 63 4.70 10.79 17.80
C HIS A 63 4.52 11.81 16.67
N PHE A 64 3.80 11.42 15.62
CA PHE A 64 3.55 12.18 14.41
C PHE A 64 2.09 12.68 14.39
N LEU A 65 1.88 13.97 14.18
CA LEU A 65 0.55 14.59 14.17
C LEU A 65 0.32 15.36 12.88
N LEU A 66 -0.93 15.37 12.40
CA LEU A 66 -1.31 15.90 11.08
C LEU A 66 -1.08 17.42 10.92
N THR A 67 -0.65 18.13 11.96
CA THR A 67 -0.33 19.56 11.91
C THR A 67 0.92 19.88 11.08
N SER A 68 1.75 18.88 10.77
CA SER A 68 2.92 18.99 9.89
C SER A 68 2.61 18.76 8.41
N VAL A 69 1.35 18.45 8.06
CA VAL A 69 0.90 18.31 6.68
C VAL A 69 0.18 19.60 6.26
N PRO A 70 0.55 20.26 5.15
CA PRO A 70 -0.15 21.46 4.69
C PRO A 70 -1.66 21.20 4.58
N TYR A 71 -2.47 22.20 4.94
CA TYR A 71 -3.93 22.12 5.07
C TYR A 71 -4.64 21.51 3.83
N SER A 72 -4.02 21.61 2.65
CA SER A 72 -4.48 21.01 1.40
C SER A 72 -4.57 19.47 1.42
N MET A 73 -3.74 18.79 2.21
CA MET A 73 -3.71 17.32 2.29
C MET A 73 -4.66 16.76 3.36
N TYR A 74 -5.09 17.60 4.30
CA TYR A 74 -6.02 17.25 5.38
C TYR A 74 -7.41 16.87 4.84
N ILE A 75 -7.82 17.46 3.70
CA ILE A 75 -9.11 17.19 3.04
C ILE A 75 -9.14 15.81 2.37
N ALA A 76 -7.99 15.31 1.89
CA ALA A 76 -7.91 14.02 1.20
C ALA A 76 -8.14 12.83 2.16
N ILE A 77 -7.70 12.95 3.42
CA ILE A 77 -7.85 11.90 4.44
C ILE A 77 -9.30 11.79 4.94
N SER A 78 -10.04 12.91 4.96
CA SER A 78 -11.45 12.90 5.36
C SER A 78 -12.36 12.24 4.32
N SER A 79 -11.99 12.25 3.04
CA SER A 79 -12.86 11.77 1.94
C SER A 79 -12.98 10.25 1.87
N THR A 80 -12.10 9.47 2.50
CA THR A 80 -12.16 8.00 2.50
C THR A 80 -13.09 7.42 3.57
N CYS A 81 -13.63 8.24 4.47
CA CYS A 81 -14.50 7.78 5.57
C CYS A 81 -16.01 7.88 5.29
N THR A 82 -16.46 8.38 4.14
CA THR A 82 -17.89 8.52 3.84
C THR A 82 -18.36 7.48 2.84
N ALA A 83 -18.62 6.26 3.31
CA ALA A 83 -19.26 5.22 2.52
C ALA A 83 -20.24 4.38 3.34
N LEU A 84 -21.30 4.99 3.88
CA LEU A 84 -22.51 4.26 4.31
C LEU A 84 -23.79 5.11 4.13
N TYR A 85 -24.59 4.73 3.11
CA TYR A 85 -26.05 4.88 2.93
C TYR A 85 -26.67 6.14 2.25
N PRO A 86 -27.91 6.03 1.67
CA PRO A 86 -28.16 6.31 0.24
C PRO A 86 -29.10 7.51 -0.04
N SER A 87 -29.34 7.75 -1.34
CA SER A 87 -30.28 8.68 -2.02
C SER A 87 -31.45 9.25 -1.19
N ASP A 88 -31.68 10.56 -1.20
CA ASP A 88 -32.51 11.27 -2.18
C ASP A 88 -32.66 12.77 -1.83
N SER A 89 -32.96 13.54 -2.88
CA SER A 89 -33.69 14.81 -2.99
C SER A 89 -34.13 15.61 -1.74
N GLU A 90 -34.03 16.94 -1.90
CA GLU A 90 -34.68 18.03 -1.13
C GLU A 90 -34.04 18.43 0.21
N ILE A 91 -33.35 19.58 0.20
CA ILE A 91 -33.65 20.76 1.04
C ILE A 91 -32.81 21.94 0.51
N GLU A 92 -33.48 22.90 -0.12
CA GLU A 92 -32.97 24.24 -0.45
C GLU A 92 -33.02 25.17 0.79
N THR A 93 -32.13 26.17 0.85
CA THR A 93 -32.31 27.54 1.45
C THR A 93 -32.50 27.66 2.99
N ILE A 94 -31.92 28.55 3.82
CA ILE A 94 -31.23 29.88 3.74
C ILE A 94 -30.26 30.02 4.99
N PRO A 95 -29.78 31.20 5.47
CA PRO A 95 -28.37 31.56 5.66
C PRO A 95 -27.95 31.68 7.16
N SER A 96 -26.72 32.16 7.38
CA SER A 96 -26.11 32.53 8.66
C SER A 96 -27.05 33.24 9.66
N ILE A 97 -27.23 32.68 10.87
CA ILE A 97 -27.06 33.34 12.19
C ILE A 97 -27.41 32.34 13.33
N PHE A 98 -26.57 32.40 14.35
CA PHE A 98 -26.36 31.52 15.50
C PHE A 98 -27.55 31.42 16.48
N VAL A 99 -28.11 30.22 16.75
CA VAL A 99 -28.67 29.86 18.09
C VAL A 99 -28.56 28.35 18.34
N ARG A 100 -27.76 28.04 19.38
CA ARG A 100 -27.89 26.94 20.36
C ARG A 100 -28.86 25.79 20.02
N GLY A 101 -28.29 24.60 19.91
CA GLY A 101 -28.97 23.37 20.33
C GLY A 101 -28.89 22.20 19.38
N TYR A 102 -27.69 21.74 19.02
CA TYR A 102 -27.53 20.39 18.46
C TYR A 102 -26.35 19.66 19.10
N ARG A 103 -26.63 18.40 19.46
CA ARG A 103 -25.84 17.49 20.29
C ARG A 103 -24.49 17.13 19.63
N LYS A 104 -23.42 17.18 20.44
CA LYS A 104 -22.10 16.51 20.30
C LYS A 104 -21.69 16.12 18.87
N MET A 105 -21.05 17.04 18.17
CA MET A 105 -19.98 16.69 17.23
C MET A 105 -18.73 16.44 18.08
N CYS A 106 -18.23 15.20 18.10
CA CYS A 106 -16.96 14.88 18.75
C CYS A 106 -15.83 15.45 17.90
N TYR A 107 -15.29 16.62 18.27
CA TYR A 107 -13.93 16.97 17.88
C TYR A 107 -13.00 16.07 18.70
N PRO A 108 -12.17 15.19 18.10
CA PRO A 108 -11.02 14.70 18.84
C PRO A 108 -10.13 15.92 19.15
N GLU A 109 -9.76 16.09 20.42
CA GLU A 109 -8.71 17.03 20.81
C GLU A 109 -7.49 16.72 19.92
N VAL A 110 -7.07 17.68 19.09
CA VAL A 110 -5.84 17.56 18.30
C VAL A 110 -4.70 17.77 19.29
N GLU A 111 -4.10 16.67 19.74
CA GLU A 111 -2.82 16.70 20.45
C GLU A 111 -1.80 17.42 19.55
N ALA A 112 -0.96 18.28 20.12
CA ALA A 112 0.07 19.02 19.38
C ALA A 112 1.31 18.14 19.15
N GLU A 113 1.94 18.21 17.97
CA GLU A 113 3.12 17.40 17.64
C GLU A 113 4.24 17.70 18.64
N GLU A 114 4.71 16.68 19.36
CA GLU A 114 5.72 16.92 20.39
C GLU A 114 7.07 17.33 19.77
N GLN A 115 7.39 16.89 18.53
CA GLN A 115 8.73 17.03 17.91
C GLN A 115 8.72 17.24 16.36
N PRO A 116 8.16 18.35 15.84
CA PRO A 116 8.03 18.58 14.38
C PRO A 116 9.37 18.65 13.62
N GLU A 117 10.43 19.15 14.26
CA GLU A 117 11.77 19.26 13.67
C GLU A 117 12.38 17.90 13.28
N ILE A 118 12.00 16.82 13.99
CA ILE A 118 12.46 15.47 13.69
C ILE A 118 11.76 14.94 12.44
N SER A 119 10.43 15.08 12.37
CA SER A 119 9.62 14.68 11.22
C SER A 119 10.07 15.38 9.93
N GLU A 120 10.40 16.68 10.00
CA GLU A 120 10.90 17.46 8.87
C GLU A 120 12.27 16.98 8.38
N LYS A 121 13.23 16.73 9.29
CA LYS A 121 14.58 16.23 8.95
C LYS A 121 14.56 14.93 8.15
N TYR A 122 13.58 14.07 8.41
CA TYR A 122 13.42 12.79 7.72
C TYR A 122 12.33 12.80 6.64
N SER A 123 11.76 13.98 6.34
CA SER A 123 10.74 14.19 5.32
C SER A 123 9.56 13.22 5.44
N VAL A 124 9.08 13.00 6.67
CA VAL A 124 8.00 12.07 6.97
C VAL A 124 6.67 12.65 6.49
N SER A 125 6.09 12.08 5.45
CA SER A 125 4.80 12.51 4.88
C SER A 125 3.61 11.59 5.23
N ALA A 126 3.89 10.38 5.72
CA ALA A 126 2.89 9.40 6.09
C ALA A 126 3.39 8.52 7.25
N VAL A 127 2.45 7.90 7.98
CA VAL A 127 2.74 6.97 9.08
C VAL A 127 1.94 5.68 8.94
N PRO A 128 2.48 4.52 9.35
CA PRO A 128 3.77 4.35 10.03
C PRO A 128 4.98 4.49 9.10
N PHE A 129 6.06 5.09 9.60
CA PHE A 129 7.32 5.25 8.87
C PHE A 129 8.50 4.90 9.75
N PHE A 130 9.52 4.27 9.17
CA PHE A 130 10.69 3.77 9.90
C PHE A 130 11.99 4.25 9.27
N VAL A 131 12.95 4.61 10.11
CA VAL A 131 14.31 4.95 9.71
C VAL A 131 15.29 4.04 10.42
N PHE A 132 16.26 3.52 9.68
CA PHE A 132 17.24 2.58 10.18
C PHE A 132 18.64 3.19 10.17
N PHE A 133 19.33 3.11 11.30
CA PHE A 133 20.70 3.60 11.47
C PHE A 133 21.65 2.47 11.83
N LYS A 134 22.85 2.52 11.26
CA LYS A 134 23.96 1.61 11.59
C LYS A 134 25.26 2.40 11.58
N ASN A 135 26.09 2.24 12.61
CA ASN A 135 27.36 2.96 12.75
C ASN A 135 27.20 4.50 12.63
N GLY A 136 26.14 5.04 13.22
CA GLY A 136 25.85 6.49 13.22
C GLY A 136 25.38 7.08 11.89
N LYS A 137 25.08 6.25 10.88
CA LYS A 137 24.55 6.69 9.59
C LYS A 137 23.19 6.07 9.31
N MET A 138 22.31 6.85 8.67
CA MET A 138 21.08 6.31 8.08
C MET A 138 21.45 5.35 6.96
N VAL A 139 20.89 4.15 6.99
CA VAL A 139 21.19 3.08 6.02
C VAL A 139 19.98 2.60 5.25
N ASP A 140 18.76 2.86 5.73
CA ASP A 140 17.52 2.44 5.08
C ASP A 140 16.31 3.17 5.66
N THR A 141 15.18 3.11 4.95
CA THR A 141 13.86 3.54 5.41
C THR A 141 12.80 2.49 5.08
N LEU A 142 11.62 2.60 5.70
CA LEU A 142 10.44 1.82 5.36
C LEU A 142 9.19 2.68 5.59
N GLU A 143 8.40 2.84 4.56
CA GLU A 143 7.10 3.51 4.63
C GLU A 143 5.96 2.48 4.65
N GLY A 144 4.93 2.74 5.43
CA GLY A 144 3.71 1.93 5.49
C GLY A 144 3.81 0.73 6.44
N ALA A 145 2.66 0.07 6.63
CA ALA A 145 2.51 -1.02 7.58
C ALA A 145 2.89 -2.37 6.96
N ASN A 146 4.18 -2.72 7.03
CA ASN A 146 4.69 -4.01 6.57
C ASN A 146 5.54 -4.71 7.65
N PRO A 147 4.92 -5.58 8.47
CA PRO A 147 5.60 -6.28 9.57
C PRO A 147 6.82 -7.11 9.13
N SER A 148 6.70 -7.85 8.02
CA SER A 148 7.76 -8.72 7.53
C SER A 148 8.97 -7.92 7.01
N SER A 149 8.72 -6.84 6.28
CA SER A 149 9.77 -5.96 5.79
C SER A 149 10.47 -5.22 6.93
N LEU A 150 9.72 -4.79 7.94
CA LEU A 150 10.28 -4.21 9.16
C LEU A 150 11.20 -5.20 9.87
N ALA A 151 10.73 -6.42 10.13
CA ALA A 151 11.52 -7.46 10.81
C ALA A 151 12.81 -7.80 10.04
N ASN A 152 12.73 -7.93 8.72
CA ASN A 152 13.89 -8.21 7.86
C ASN A 152 14.93 -7.08 7.89
N LYS A 153 14.48 -5.81 7.82
CA LYS A 153 15.38 -4.65 7.89
C LYS A 153 16.01 -4.50 9.27
N VAL A 154 15.25 -4.74 10.34
CA VAL A 154 15.77 -4.80 11.72
C VAL A 154 16.86 -5.86 11.83
N ALA A 155 16.62 -7.09 11.37
CA ALA A 155 17.60 -8.18 11.44
C ALA A 155 18.90 -7.85 10.69
N LYS A 156 18.79 -7.24 9.51
CA LYS A 156 19.93 -6.80 8.69
C LYS A 156 20.77 -5.70 9.38
N VAL A 157 20.10 -4.79 10.08
CA VAL A 157 20.72 -3.63 10.72
C VAL A 157 21.33 -4.01 12.07
N ALA A 158 20.58 -4.75 12.89
CA ALA A 158 20.97 -5.20 14.23
C ALA A 158 22.00 -6.35 14.22
N GLY A 159 22.02 -7.19 13.18
CA GLY A 159 22.88 -8.37 13.08
C GLY A 159 22.41 -9.56 13.91
N SER A 160 22.61 -10.78 13.41
CA SER A 160 22.23 -12.03 14.11
C SER A 160 23.16 -12.30 15.30
N ILE A 161 22.58 -12.68 16.44
CA ILE A 161 23.36 -13.20 17.57
C ILE A 161 23.69 -14.68 17.30
N LYS A 162 25.01 -14.96 17.21
CA LYS A 162 25.72 -16.27 17.11
C LYS A 162 25.61 -17.08 15.79
N PRO A 163 26.75 -17.60 15.28
CA PRO A 163 26.78 -18.47 14.10
C PRO A 163 26.37 -19.90 14.49
N GLY A 164 25.25 -20.41 13.95
CA GLY A 164 24.89 -21.83 14.08
C GLY A 164 23.41 -22.20 14.16
N GLU A 165 22.48 -21.25 14.32
CA GLU A 165 21.03 -21.52 14.29
C GLU A 165 20.33 -20.71 13.19
N PRO A 166 19.39 -21.31 12.42
CA PRO A 166 18.61 -20.58 11.43
C PRO A 166 17.60 -19.66 12.14
N ALA A 167 17.74 -18.35 11.95
CA ALA A 167 16.85 -17.34 12.49
C ALA A 167 15.60 -17.18 11.61
N ALA A 168 14.49 -17.81 12.00
CA ALA A 168 13.16 -17.29 11.70
C ALA A 168 12.77 -16.36 12.86
N PRO A 169 12.38 -15.08 12.62
CA PRO A 169 11.83 -14.27 13.70
C PRO A 169 10.48 -14.88 14.13
N ALA A 170 10.43 -15.39 15.36
CA ALA A 170 9.29 -16.05 15.97
C ALA A 170 8.05 -15.15 16.23
N SER A 171 8.03 -13.92 15.69
CA SER A 171 7.18 -12.83 16.19
C SER A 171 6.13 -12.30 15.20
N LEU A 172 5.93 -12.94 14.04
CA LEU A 172 4.91 -12.54 13.05
C LEU A 172 3.46 -12.93 13.42
N GLY A 173 3.23 -13.61 14.55
CA GLY A 173 1.93 -14.19 14.90
C GLY A 173 0.91 -13.30 15.64
N MET A 174 1.22 -12.05 15.99
CA MET A 174 0.41 -11.30 16.98
C MET A 174 -0.06 -9.89 16.57
N ALA A 175 0.22 -9.42 15.36
CA ALA A 175 -0.22 -8.09 14.90
C ALA A 175 -1.42 -8.17 13.95
N ALA A 176 -2.62 -8.37 14.52
CA ALA A 176 -3.89 -8.13 13.84
C ALA A 176 -4.90 -7.55 14.84
N GLY A 177 -5.23 -6.26 14.72
CA GLY A 177 -6.45 -5.66 15.30
C GLY A 177 -7.44 -5.26 14.20
N PRO A 178 -8.51 -4.53 14.53
CA PRO A 178 -9.66 -4.90 15.33
C PRO A 178 -10.87 -5.18 14.41
N THR A 179 -11.36 -6.42 14.35
CA THR A 179 -12.69 -6.73 13.75
C THR A 179 -13.46 -7.75 14.58
N VAL A 180 -13.10 -7.93 15.85
CA VAL A 180 -13.72 -8.93 16.74
C VAL A 180 -14.40 -8.30 17.96
N LEU A 181 -14.25 -7.00 18.20
CA LEU A 181 -14.81 -6.36 19.41
C LEU A 181 -16.22 -5.76 19.25
N GLU A 182 -16.89 -5.93 18.11
CA GLU A 182 -18.30 -5.54 17.95
C GLU A 182 -19.28 -6.72 17.95
N THR A 183 -18.79 -7.97 17.91
CA THR A 183 -19.66 -9.16 17.99
C THR A 183 -19.89 -9.64 19.43
N VAL A 184 -19.13 -9.12 20.42
CA VAL A 184 -19.21 -9.60 21.82
C VAL A 184 -20.24 -8.85 22.66
N GLN A 185 -20.92 -7.82 22.14
CA GLN A 185 -22.01 -7.13 22.86
C GLN A 185 -23.42 -7.63 22.55
N HIS A 186 -23.60 -8.67 21.73
CA HIS A 186 -24.95 -9.17 21.38
C HIS A 186 -25.26 -10.62 21.78
N LEU A 187 -24.48 -11.21 22.70
CA LEU A 187 -24.79 -12.54 23.28
C LEU A 187 -24.87 -12.54 24.82
N ALA A 188 -24.91 -11.37 25.44
CA ALA A 188 -25.19 -11.23 26.88
C ALA A 188 -26.72 -11.12 27.13
N GLN A 189 -27.49 -12.09 26.64
CA GLN A 189 -28.89 -12.30 27.00
C GLN A 189 -29.29 -13.72 26.57
N GLU A 190 -28.81 -14.72 27.31
CA GLU A 190 -29.50 -15.99 27.57
C GLU A 190 -28.55 -16.93 28.33
N ASN A 191 -28.65 -16.88 29.66
CA ASN A 191 -28.90 -18.05 30.52
C ASN A 191 -28.48 -17.72 31.95
N SER A 192 -29.46 -17.21 32.69
CA SER A 192 -29.55 -17.40 34.13
C SER A 192 -29.71 -18.90 34.41
N ALA A 193 -28.77 -19.52 35.13
CA ALA A 193 -29.04 -20.22 36.39
C ALA A 193 -27.89 -21.13 36.83
N SER A 194 -27.60 -21.02 38.13
CA SER A 194 -27.02 -22.02 39.04
C SER A 194 -25.56 -21.81 39.49
N GLN A 195 -25.49 -21.32 40.72
CA GLN A 195 -24.35 -21.03 41.58
C GLN A 195 -23.67 -22.29 42.14
N LYS A 196 -22.34 -22.23 42.39
CA LYS A 196 -21.71 -22.44 43.72
C LYS A 196 -20.18 -22.23 43.74
N THR A 197 -19.79 -21.06 44.25
CA THR A 197 -18.84 -20.73 45.34
C THR A 197 -17.40 -21.31 45.46
N ILE A 198 -16.41 -20.46 45.11
CA ILE A 198 -15.18 -19.95 45.81
C ILE A 198 -14.19 -20.91 46.52
N GLN A 199 -12.89 -20.88 46.12
CA GLN A 199 -11.74 -20.41 46.95
C GLN A 199 -10.40 -20.33 46.17
N THR A 200 -9.52 -19.46 46.67
CA THR A 200 -8.43 -18.68 46.07
C THR A 200 -7.02 -19.28 46.14
N ALA A 201 -6.18 -19.06 45.10
CA ALA A 201 -4.72 -18.82 45.20
C ALA A 201 -4.15 -18.22 43.88
N SER A 202 -3.18 -17.31 43.99
CA SER A 202 -2.62 -16.44 42.93
C SER A 202 -1.51 -17.09 42.06
N PRO A 203 -0.78 -16.36 41.20
CA PRO A 203 -0.61 -16.66 39.77
C PRO A 203 0.72 -17.38 39.44
N SER A 204 0.72 -18.23 38.41
CA SER A 204 1.97 -18.70 37.80
C SER A 204 1.83 -18.93 36.30
N ALA A 205 2.81 -18.37 35.58
CA ALA A 205 3.14 -18.50 34.17
C ALA A 205 2.74 -19.82 33.51
N ASP A 206 2.07 -19.77 32.34
CA ASP A 206 2.12 -20.85 31.33
C ASP A 206 1.56 -20.51 29.93
N ASN A 207 1.23 -19.26 29.59
CA ASN A 207 0.67 -18.94 28.26
C ASN A 207 1.69 -18.72 27.13
N ASN A 208 2.98 -18.53 27.43
CA ASN A 208 4.00 -18.29 26.39
C ASN A 208 4.51 -19.58 25.74
N ASN A 209 4.41 -20.73 26.42
CA ASN A 209 4.93 -22.01 25.90
C ASN A 209 3.98 -22.61 24.85
N ASN A 210 2.66 -22.43 25.03
CA ASN A 210 1.64 -22.96 24.14
C ASN A 210 1.58 -22.24 22.78
N ASN A 211 1.79 -20.92 22.75
CA ASN A 211 1.76 -20.14 21.50
C ASN A 211 2.95 -20.43 20.58
N ASN A 212 4.14 -20.65 21.15
CA ASN A 212 5.32 -21.04 20.38
C ASN A 212 5.16 -22.47 19.83
N ALA A 213 4.70 -23.40 20.68
CA ALA A 213 4.41 -24.78 20.27
C ALA A 213 3.35 -24.87 19.17
N LEU A 214 2.31 -24.04 19.22
CA LEU A 214 1.28 -23.97 18.17
C LEU A 214 1.85 -23.38 16.88
N THR A 215 2.66 -22.32 16.94
CA THR A 215 3.26 -21.70 15.76
C THR A 215 4.19 -22.68 15.04
N ASP A 216 5.03 -23.41 15.78
CA ASP A 216 5.86 -24.49 15.25
C ASP A 216 5.01 -25.62 14.63
N ARG A 217 3.89 -25.96 15.27
CA ARG A 217 2.95 -26.95 14.75
C ARG A 217 2.31 -26.49 13.44
N LEU A 218 1.92 -25.22 13.34
CA LEU A 218 1.35 -24.65 12.11
C LEU A 218 2.38 -24.60 10.98
N HIS A 219 3.61 -24.17 11.27
CA HIS A 219 4.71 -24.23 10.30
C HIS A 219 4.92 -25.65 9.77
N LYS A 220 5.02 -26.64 10.67
CA LYS A 220 5.14 -28.06 10.29
C LYS A 220 3.97 -28.53 9.43
N LEU A 221 2.76 -28.08 9.71
CA LEU A 221 1.57 -28.44 8.94
C LEU A 221 1.57 -27.82 7.54
N VAL A 222 1.85 -26.52 7.40
CA VAL A 222 1.85 -25.85 6.09
C VAL A 222 2.99 -26.31 5.17
N THR A 223 4.11 -26.78 5.75
CA THR A 223 5.24 -27.35 4.99
C THR A 223 5.21 -28.88 4.94
N SER A 224 4.17 -29.54 5.46
CA SER A 224 4.13 -31.01 5.53
C SER A 224 4.08 -31.68 4.16
N GLN A 225 3.55 -31.00 3.15
CA GLN A 225 3.63 -31.38 1.74
C GLN A 225 3.89 -30.15 0.86
N PRO A 226 4.49 -30.32 -0.32
CA PRO A 226 4.74 -29.23 -1.26
C PRO A 226 3.48 -28.45 -1.63
N VAL A 227 2.32 -29.12 -1.72
CA VAL A 227 1.00 -28.47 -1.82
C VAL A 227 0.15 -28.92 -0.64
N MET A 228 -0.28 -28.00 0.21
CA MET A 228 -1.12 -28.27 1.37
C MET A 228 -2.43 -27.48 1.33
N LEU A 229 -3.55 -28.20 1.39
CA LEU A 229 -4.89 -27.62 1.40
C LEU A 229 -5.55 -27.74 2.78
N PHE A 230 -5.77 -26.61 3.44
CA PHE A 230 -6.56 -26.56 4.67
C PHE A 230 -8.02 -26.30 4.31
N MET A 231 -8.89 -27.26 4.59
CA MET A 231 -10.26 -27.29 4.08
C MET A 231 -11.26 -27.76 5.12
N LYS A 232 -12.56 -27.53 4.88
CA LYS A 232 -13.65 -28.07 5.70
C LYS A 232 -14.02 -29.46 5.18
N GLY A 233 -13.78 -30.50 5.97
CA GLY A 233 -13.90 -31.90 5.54
C GLY A 233 -12.62 -32.43 4.89
N SER A 234 -12.73 -33.46 4.05
CA SER A 234 -11.60 -34.09 3.36
C SER A 234 -11.75 -34.03 1.83
N PRO A 235 -10.70 -34.32 1.04
CA PRO A 235 -10.81 -34.36 -0.43
C PRO A 235 -11.77 -35.43 -0.98
N THR A 236 -12.16 -36.41 -0.16
CA THR A 236 -13.14 -37.46 -0.48
C THR A 236 -14.52 -37.16 0.10
N ALA A 237 -14.62 -36.32 1.13
CA ALA A 237 -15.86 -35.92 1.77
C ALA A 237 -15.79 -34.45 2.24
N PRO A 238 -15.81 -33.47 1.31
CA PRO A 238 -15.76 -32.06 1.68
C PRO A 238 -17.10 -31.62 2.27
N LYS A 239 -17.03 -30.77 3.30
CA LYS A 239 -18.19 -30.27 4.05
C LYS A 239 -18.55 -28.83 3.67
N CYS A 240 -17.98 -28.30 2.60
CA CYS A 240 -18.19 -26.94 2.11
C CYS A 240 -17.97 -26.86 0.60
N GLY A 241 -18.86 -26.17 -0.13
CA GLY A 241 -18.78 -26.01 -1.58
C GLY A 241 -17.51 -25.32 -2.07
N PHE A 242 -16.98 -24.34 -1.31
CA PHE A 242 -15.70 -23.70 -1.65
C PHE A 242 -14.52 -24.66 -1.50
N SER A 243 -14.53 -25.49 -0.45
CA SER A 243 -13.53 -26.54 -0.26
C SER A 243 -13.58 -27.60 -1.36
N GLN A 244 -14.78 -28.00 -1.80
CA GLN A 244 -14.96 -28.90 -2.95
C GLN A 244 -14.36 -28.29 -4.23
N LYS A 245 -14.63 -27.02 -4.52
CA LYS A 245 -14.10 -26.35 -5.72
C LYS A 245 -12.56 -26.38 -5.78
N VAL A 246 -11.88 -26.08 -4.69
CA VAL A 246 -10.39 -26.12 -4.67
C VAL A 246 -9.87 -27.55 -4.84
N VAL A 247 -10.53 -28.55 -4.25
CA VAL A 247 -10.20 -29.97 -4.47
C VAL A 247 -10.36 -30.36 -5.94
N ASP A 248 -11.45 -29.93 -6.58
CA ASP A 248 -11.72 -30.25 -7.99
C ASP A 248 -10.67 -29.60 -8.91
N ILE A 249 -10.24 -28.38 -8.59
CA ILE A 249 -9.15 -27.70 -9.29
C ILE A 249 -7.86 -28.50 -9.19
N LEU A 250 -7.40 -28.84 -7.98
CA LEU A 250 -6.15 -29.56 -7.79
C LEU A 250 -6.16 -30.95 -8.44
N LYS A 251 -7.30 -31.66 -8.39
CA LYS A 251 -7.49 -32.94 -9.10
C LYS A 251 -7.46 -32.76 -10.62
N LYS A 252 -8.12 -31.73 -11.14
CA LYS A 252 -8.14 -31.42 -12.58
C LYS A 252 -6.75 -31.04 -13.10
N GLU A 253 -5.95 -30.33 -12.29
CA GLU A 253 -4.56 -30.01 -12.60
C GLU A 253 -3.60 -31.18 -12.35
N ASN A 254 -4.08 -32.34 -11.91
CA ASN A 254 -3.29 -33.54 -11.62
C ASN A 254 -2.12 -33.28 -10.65
N ILE A 255 -2.31 -32.37 -9.69
CA ILE A 255 -1.30 -31.98 -8.71
C ILE A 255 -1.44 -32.86 -7.47
N PRO A 256 -0.38 -33.53 -7.01
CA PRO A 256 -0.40 -34.19 -5.71
C PRO A 256 -0.45 -33.14 -4.60
N PHE A 257 -1.41 -33.28 -3.68
CA PHE A 257 -1.57 -32.36 -2.56
C PHE A 257 -1.95 -33.10 -1.27
N GLY A 258 -1.51 -32.56 -0.15
CA GLY A 258 -1.97 -32.95 1.17
C GLY A 258 -3.17 -32.12 1.58
N SER A 259 -3.95 -32.63 2.53
CA SER A 259 -5.11 -31.92 3.04
C SER A 259 -5.24 -32.04 4.56
N PHE A 260 -5.73 -30.99 5.20
CA PHE A 260 -6.04 -30.97 6.63
C PHE A 260 -7.48 -30.48 6.85
N ASP A 261 -8.28 -31.25 7.61
CA ASP A 261 -9.65 -30.86 7.97
C ASP A 261 -9.62 -29.89 9.14
N ILE A 262 -9.91 -28.61 8.89
CA ILE A 262 -9.90 -27.59 9.95
C ILE A 262 -11.07 -27.73 10.92
N LEU A 263 -12.05 -28.59 10.65
CA LEU A 263 -13.17 -28.84 11.56
C LEU A 263 -12.81 -29.80 12.69
N THR A 264 -11.72 -30.58 12.55
CA THR A 264 -11.29 -31.54 13.58
C THR A 264 -10.39 -30.92 14.64
N ASP A 265 -9.80 -29.76 14.36
CA ASP A 265 -8.87 -29.09 15.28
C ASP A 265 -9.13 -27.58 15.28
N ASN A 266 -9.81 -27.10 16.32
CA ASN A 266 -10.15 -25.69 16.46
C ASN A 266 -8.93 -24.80 16.76
N GLU A 267 -7.90 -25.36 17.38
CA GLU A 267 -6.67 -24.64 17.69
C GLU A 267 -5.88 -24.36 16.41
N VAL A 268 -5.76 -25.37 15.53
CA VAL A 268 -5.19 -25.19 14.19
C VAL A 268 -6.06 -24.28 13.33
N ARG A 269 -7.39 -24.39 13.41
CA ARG A 269 -8.32 -23.54 12.65
C ARG A 269 -8.16 -22.06 12.96
N GLU A 270 -8.19 -21.70 14.25
CA GLU A 270 -8.05 -20.30 14.67
C GLU A 270 -6.61 -19.82 14.57
N GLY A 271 -5.64 -20.70 14.83
CA GLY A 271 -4.22 -20.42 14.64
C GLY A 271 -3.86 -20.13 13.18
N LEU A 272 -4.36 -20.92 12.23
CA LEU A 272 -4.01 -20.76 10.81
C LEU A 272 -4.59 -19.48 10.20
N LYS A 273 -5.77 -19.02 10.62
CA LYS A 273 -6.30 -17.71 10.21
C LYS A 273 -5.36 -16.57 10.59
N LYS A 274 -4.80 -16.63 11.80
CA LYS A 274 -3.85 -15.64 12.32
C LYS A 274 -2.49 -15.77 11.62
N PHE A 275 -2.00 -17.00 11.50
CA PHE A 275 -0.73 -17.33 10.85
C PHE A 275 -0.64 -16.83 9.40
N SER A 276 -1.75 -16.90 8.67
CA SER A 276 -1.84 -16.58 7.25
C SER A 276 -2.38 -15.20 6.94
N ASN A 277 -2.85 -14.49 7.97
CA ASN A 277 -3.65 -13.28 7.83
C ASN A 277 -4.83 -13.44 6.84
N TRP A 278 -5.48 -14.61 6.84
CA TRP A 278 -6.56 -14.95 5.92
C TRP A 278 -7.82 -15.44 6.67
N PRO A 279 -8.97 -14.77 6.53
CA PRO A 279 -10.10 -14.96 7.44
C PRO A 279 -10.90 -16.26 7.20
N THR A 280 -10.80 -16.84 6.01
CA THR A 280 -11.70 -17.91 5.54
C THR A 280 -10.97 -19.19 5.13
N PHE A 281 -11.74 -20.27 4.96
CA PHE A 281 -11.28 -21.55 4.42
C PHE A 281 -12.15 -21.93 3.23
N PRO A 282 -11.60 -22.58 2.18
CA PRO A 282 -10.29 -23.24 2.13
C PRO A 282 -9.09 -22.29 1.98
N GLN A 283 -7.91 -22.69 2.45
CA GLN A 283 -6.61 -22.03 2.23
C GLN A 283 -5.65 -22.99 1.55
N LEU A 284 -5.05 -22.59 0.43
CA LEU A 284 -4.08 -23.38 -0.32
C LEU A 284 -2.67 -22.84 -0.09
N TYR A 285 -1.73 -23.73 0.22
CA TYR A 285 -0.32 -23.42 0.41
C TYR A 285 0.55 -24.18 -0.59
N CYS A 286 1.66 -23.56 -0.99
CA CYS A 286 2.72 -24.19 -1.76
C CYS A 286 4.07 -23.92 -1.09
N ASN A 287 4.82 -24.97 -0.75
CA ASN A 287 6.11 -24.89 -0.05
C ASN A 287 6.10 -24.03 1.22
N GLY A 288 4.96 -24.01 1.93
CA GLY A 288 4.76 -23.20 3.14
C GLY A 288 4.20 -21.79 2.91
N ASP A 289 4.16 -21.31 1.66
CA ASP A 289 3.61 -20.00 1.31
C ASP A 289 2.12 -20.10 0.97
N LEU A 290 1.30 -19.16 1.47
CA LEU A 290 -0.12 -19.08 1.13
C LEU A 290 -0.31 -18.63 -0.32
N LEU A 291 -0.96 -19.45 -1.15
CA LEU A 291 -1.43 -19.03 -2.48
C LEU A 291 -2.73 -18.25 -2.40
N GLY A 292 -3.61 -18.60 -1.46
CA GLY A 292 -4.85 -17.88 -1.21
C GLY A 292 -6.05 -18.78 -0.96
N GLY A 293 -7.22 -18.14 -0.93
CA GLY A 293 -8.51 -18.80 -0.76
C GLY A 293 -9.14 -19.29 -2.07
N CYS A 294 -10.37 -19.79 -1.98
CA CYS A 294 -11.09 -20.38 -3.12
C CYS A 294 -11.16 -19.46 -4.34
N ASP A 295 -11.52 -18.19 -4.16
CA ASP A 295 -11.75 -17.27 -5.29
C ASP A 295 -10.45 -16.94 -6.04
N ILE A 296 -9.35 -16.80 -5.29
CA ILE A 296 -8.02 -16.60 -5.85
C ILE A 296 -7.58 -17.85 -6.62
N VAL A 297 -7.74 -19.04 -6.05
CA VAL A 297 -7.34 -20.30 -6.71
C VAL A 297 -8.15 -20.54 -7.99
N ILE A 298 -9.44 -20.20 -8.00
CA ILE A 298 -10.27 -20.25 -9.21
C ILE A 298 -9.73 -19.28 -10.27
N ALA A 299 -9.45 -18.03 -9.90
CA ALA A 299 -8.91 -17.02 -10.83
C ALA A 299 -7.53 -17.45 -11.37
N MET A 300 -6.65 -17.97 -10.52
CA MET A 300 -5.33 -18.49 -10.91
C MET A 300 -5.45 -19.69 -11.86
N GLN A 301 -6.43 -20.58 -11.66
CA GLN A 301 -6.66 -21.69 -12.57
C GLN A 301 -7.17 -21.21 -13.94
N GLN A 302 -8.17 -20.33 -13.95
CA GLN A 302 -8.77 -19.81 -15.18
C GLN A 302 -7.76 -19.07 -16.06
N ASN A 303 -6.80 -18.39 -15.41
CA ASN A 303 -5.78 -17.60 -16.08
C ASN A 303 -4.50 -18.41 -16.37
N GLY A 304 -4.46 -19.71 -16.02
CA GLY A 304 -3.29 -20.58 -16.19
C GLY A 304 -2.14 -20.36 -15.19
N GLU A 305 -2.25 -19.35 -14.32
CA GLU A 305 -1.22 -18.96 -13.33
C GLU A 305 -0.92 -20.06 -12.31
N LEU A 306 -1.93 -20.85 -11.95
CA LEU A 306 -1.78 -21.91 -10.94
C LEU A 306 -0.79 -22.99 -11.39
N ARG A 307 -0.79 -23.36 -12.68
CA ARG A 307 0.17 -24.32 -13.26
C ARG A 307 1.59 -23.79 -13.25
N ASP A 308 1.74 -22.50 -13.57
CA ASP A 308 3.05 -21.86 -13.60
C ASP A 308 3.67 -21.83 -12.19
N ILE A 309 2.86 -21.55 -11.16
CA ILE A 309 3.33 -21.58 -9.76
C ILE A 309 3.83 -22.98 -9.37
N PHE A 310 3.09 -24.04 -9.70
CA PHE A 310 3.51 -25.40 -9.38
C PHE A 310 4.75 -25.85 -10.15
N ARG A 311 4.86 -25.48 -11.44
CA ARG A 311 6.05 -25.75 -12.25
C ARG A 311 7.28 -25.02 -11.72
N ASP A 312 7.14 -23.74 -11.37
CA ASP A 312 8.22 -22.91 -10.82
C ASP A 312 8.75 -23.46 -9.48
N GLN A 313 7.89 -24.13 -8.72
CA GLN A 313 8.19 -24.71 -7.42
C GLN A 313 8.64 -26.19 -7.50
N GLY A 314 8.86 -26.71 -8.72
CA GLY A 314 9.37 -28.06 -8.94
C GLY A 314 8.37 -29.18 -8.64
N ILE A 315 7.07 -28.87 -8.59
CA ILE A 315 6.01 -29.84 -8.28
C ILE A 315 5.63 -30.56 -9.58
N GLN A 316 6.01 -31.83 -9.68
CA GLN A 316 5.74 -32.64 -10.87
C GLN A 316 4.29 -33.16 -10.89
N GLU A 317 3.65 -33.05 -12.05
CA GLU A 317 2.42 -33.77 -12.37
C GLU A 317 2.70 -35.28 -12.36
N ASN A 318 1.76 -36.09 -11.87
CA ASN A 318 1.88 -37.55 -11.94
C ASN A 318 1.83 -38.00 -13.41
N ASN A 319 2.99 -38.06 -14.07
CA ASN A 319 3.12 -38.54 -15.44
C ASN A 319 3.54 -40.02 -15.46
N SER A 320 2.55 -40.88 -15.69
CA SER A 320 2.78 -42.18 -16.31
C SER A 320 3.15 -41.99 -17.80
N GLY A 321 4.46 -42.05 -18.10
CA GLY A 321 5.00 -42.61 -19.36
C GLY A 321 5.61 -41.67 -20.42
N GLY A 322 6.95 -41.68 -20.55
CA GLY A 322 7.70 -41.41 -21.81
C GLY A 322 8.66 -40.19 -21.82
N PRO A 323 9.69 -40.17 -22.70
CA PRO A 323 11.08 -40.33 -22.28
C PRO A 323 11.94 -39.05 -22.20
N LYS A 324 12.97 -39.10 -21.32
CA LYS A 324 14.05 -38.12 -21.13
C LYS A 324 14.95 -37.95 -22.36
N PRO A 325 15.51 -36.75 -22.59
CA PRO A 325 16.83 -36.58 -23.15
C PRO A 325 17.89 -36.29 -22.07
N GLU A 326 19.11 -36.68 -22.41
CA GLU A 326 20.24 -36.96 -21.54
C GLU A 326 21.00 -35.74 -21.00
N SER A 327 21.71 -36.04 -19.93
CA SER A 327 22.69 -35.25 -19.19
C SER A 327 23.91 -34.81 -20.01
N GLY A 328 24.25 -33.53 -19.91
CA GLY A 328 25.63 -33.03 -20.03
C GLY A 328 26.14 -32.54 -18.67
N LYS A 329 27.11 -33.26 -18.09
CA LYS A 329 27.95 -32.86 -16.94
C LYS A 329 28.70 -31.56 -17.27
N GLY A 330 29.08 -30.66 -16.37
CA GLY A 330 29.04 -30.62 -14.90
C GLY A 330 29.91 -29.44 -14.44
N GLY A 331 29.64 -28.92 -13.25
CA GLY A 331 30.43 -27.89 -12.58
C GLY A 331 29.69 -27.33 -11.37
N ILE A 332 29.71 -28.06 -10.25
CA ILE A 332 29.18 -27.63 -8.95
C ILE A 332 30.31 -26.94 -8.19
N SER A 333 30.10 -25.69 -7.75
CA SER A 333 30.06 -25.28 -6.33
C SER A 333 30.32 -23.78 -6.16
N GLU A 334 29.31 -23.05 -5.71
CA GLU A 334 29.35 -22.21 -4.50
C GLU A 334 27.91 -22.06 -3.97
N PRO A 335 27.64 -22.32 -2.69
CA PRO A 335 26.36 -22.01 -2.06
C PRO A 335 26.35 -20.54 -1.64
N SER A 336 25.30 -19.81 -2.05
CA SER A 336 25.05 -18.37 -1.83
C SER A 336 25.74 -17.40 -2.81
N GLY A 337 25.00 -16.97 -3.84
CA GLY A 337 25.35 -15.82 -4.68
C GLY A 337 25.24 -16.09 -6.17
N LEU A 338 24.52 -15.21 -6.87
CA LEU A 338 24.50 -15.14 -8.34
C LEU A 338 25.93 -15.15 -8.89
N SER A 339 26.19 -15.94 -9.94
CA SER A 339 27.49 -15.96 -10.60
C SER A 339 27.85 -14.54 -11.08
N ALA A 340 29.14 -14.18 -11.03
CA ALA A 340 29.60 -12.86 -11.47
C ALA A 340 29.17 -12.55 -12.93
N ALA A 341 29.19 -13.58 -13.79
CA ALA A 341 28.72 -13.49 -15.17
C ALA A 341 27.21 -13.15 -15.25
N LEU A 342 26.38 -13.82 -14.44
CA LEU A 342 24.95 -13.55 -14.41
C LEU A 342 24.64 -12.15 -13.84
N ARG A 343 25.34 -11.72 -12.79
CA ARG A 343 25.19 -10.34 -12.27
C ARG A 343 25.51 -9.28 -13.32
N ALA A 344 26.59 -9.47 -14.07
CA ALA A 344 26.95 -8.57 -15.17
C ALA A 344 25.90 -8.57 -16.27
N ARG A 345 25.36 -9.74 -16.62
CA ARG A 345 24.27 -9.90 -17.59
C ARG A 345 22.99 -9.17 -17.15
N LEU A 346 22.57 -9.36 -15.90
CA LEU A 346 21.39 -8.70 -15.33
C LEU A 346 21.54 -7.19 -15.28
N SER A 347 22.70 -6.70 -14.81
CA SER A 347 23.01 -5.28 -14.80
C SER A 347 22.95 -4.68 -16.21
N LYS A 348 23.46 -5.38 -17.22
CA LYS A 348 23.36 -4.94 -18.62
C LYS A 348 21.91 -4.86 -19.11
N LEU A 349 21.07 -5.84 -18.79
CA LEU A 349 19.65 -5.84 -19.16
C LEU A 349 18.87 -4.72 -18.46
N ILE A 350 19.09 -4.53 -17.16
CA ILE A 350 18.44 -3.47 -16.37
C ILE A 350 18.77 -2.07 -16.91
N ASN A 351 19.97 -1.90 -17.47
CA ASN A 351 20.45 -0.63 -18.02
C ASN A 351 20.38 -0.56 -19.56
N SER A 352 19.63 -1.46 -20.22
CA SER A 352 19.51 -1.46 -21.70
C SER A 352 18.78 -0.23 -22.22
N ALA A 353 17.82 0.28 -21.45
CA ALA A 353 17.07 1.50 -21.74
C ALA A 353 16.83 2.33 -20.45
N PRO A 354 16.44 3.62 -20.57
CA PRO A 354 16.11 4.44 -19.41
C PRO A 354 14.93 3.92 -18.58
N VAL A 355 13.98 3.22 -19.22
CA VAL A 355 12.86 2.54 -18.56
C VAL A 355 12.80 1.12 -19.11
N VAL A 356 12.94 0.12 -18.23
CA VAL A 356 12.93 -1.30 -18.60
C VAL A 356 11.91 -2.05 -17.76
N LEU A 357 11.02 -2.79 -18.41
CA LEU A 357 9.99 -3.60 -17.79
C LEU A 357 10.28 -5.10 -17.98
N PHE A 358 10.63 -5.80 -16.90
CA PHE A 358 10.70 -7.25 -16.90
C PHE A 358 9.31 -7.82 -16.63
N MET A 359 8.74 -8.52 -17.61
CA MET A 359 7.33 -8.90 -17.59
C MET A 359 7.12 -10.30 -18.18
N LYS A 360 5.93 -10.86 -17.97
CA LYS A 360 5.52 -12.13 -18.58
C LYS A 360 4.91 -11.84 -19.95
N GLY A 361 5.56 -12.30 -21.01
CA GLY A 361 5.22 -11.95 -22.40
C GLY A 361 5.88 -10.66 -22.87
N LYS A 362 5.44 -10.15 -24.02
CA LYS A 362 5.94 -8.91 -24.62
C LYS A 362 5.02 -7.72 -24.32
N ALA A 363 5.49 -6.49 -24.51
CA ALA A 363 4.66 -5.30 -24.27
C ALA A 363 3.41 -5.21 -25.17
N ASP A 364 3.49 -5.67 -26.41
CA ASP A 364 2.37 -5.81 -27.35
C ASP A 364 1.47 -7.01 -27.00
N GLU A 365 2.07 -8.11 -26.54
CA GLU A 365 1.38 -9.34 -26.17
C GLU A 365 1.67 -9.78 -24.71
N PRO A 366 1.20 -9.04 -23.69
CA PRO A 366 1.42 -9.44 -22.30
C PRO A 366 0.62 -10.69 -21.98
N ARG A 367 1.26 -11.65 -21.31
CA ARG A 367 0.73 -12.98 -20.98
C ARG A 367 0.22 -13.08 -19.54
N CYS A 368 0.15 -11.97 -18.83
CA CYS A 368 -0.30 -11.89 -17.44
C CYS A 368 -1.00 -10.55 -17.16
N GLY A 369 -2.09 -10.57 -16.40
CA GLY A 369 -2.86 -9.36 -16.06
C GLY A 369 -2.03 -8.30 -15.32
N PHE A 370 -1.15 -8.71 -14.42
CA PHE A 370 -0.24 -7.80 -13.73
C PHE A 370 0.77 -7.14 -14.68
N SER A 371 1.32 -7.92 -15.62
CA SER A 371 2.19 -7.39 -16.67
C SER A 371 1.47 -6.41 -17.59
N ARG A 372 0.22 -6.71 -17.95
CA ARG A 372 -0.63 -5.80 -18.75
C ARG A 372 -0.92 -4.50 -18.01
N LYS A 373 -1.23 -4.53 -16.72
CA LYS A 373 -1.44 -3.31 -15.90
C LYS A 373 -0.26 -2.33 -16.01
N VAL A 374 0.98 -2.79 -15.82
CA VAL A 374 2.15 -1.90 -15.88
C VAL A 374 2.36 -1.33 -17.29
N VAL A 375 2.15 -2.16 -18.32
CA VAL A 375 2.20 -1.69 -19.73
C VAL A 375 1.17 -0.59 -19.99
N ASP A 376 -0.07 -0.77 -19.51
CA ASP A 376 -1.15 0.19 -19.72
C ASP A 376 -0.86 1.53 -19.01
N ILE A 377 -0.32 1.46 -17.79
CA ILE A 377 0.13 2.66 -17.04
C ILE A 377 1.20 3.42 -17.84
N LEU A 378 2.28 2.75 -18.25
CA LEU A 378 3.37 3.40 -18.99
C LEU A 378 2.88 4.02 -20.31
N ARG A 379 1.95 3.36 -21.01
CA ARG A 379 1.33 3.90 -22.23
C ARG A 379 0.44 5.10 -21.94
N GLN A 380 -0.35 5.07 -20.86
CA GLN A 380 -1.20 6.18 -20.45
C GLN A 380 -0.37 7.41 -20.08
N GLU A 381 0.75 7.20 -19.38
CA GLU A 381 1.72 8.26 -19.06
C GLU A 381 2.55 8.71 -20.29
N LYS A 382 2.37 8.04 -21.44
CA LYS A 382 3.12 8.27 -22.69
C LYS A 382 4.65 8.18 -22.45
N VAL A 383 5.06 7.19 -21.66
CA VAL A 383 6.46 6.89 -21.36
C VAL A 383 6.97 5.86 -22.37
N GLU A 384 8.10 6.15 -23.02
CA GLU A 384 8.80 5.14 -23.82
C GLU A 384 9.54 4.16 -22.90
N PHE A 385 9.38 2.86 -23.16
CA PHE A 385 10.02 1.81 -22.37
C PHE A 385 10.41 0.60 -23.22
N GLU A 386 11.43 -0.14 -22.78
CA GLU A 386 11.79 -1.45 -23.30
C GLU A 386 11.20 -2.55 -22.42
N SER A 387 10.81 -3.69 -22.99
CA SER A 387 10.31 -4.83 -22.22
C SER A 387 11.16 -6.08 -22.43
N PHE A 388 11.41 -6.83 -21.36
CA PHE A 388 12.05 -8.14 -21.41
C PHE A 388 11.06 -9.24 -21.00
N ASP A 389 10.83 -10.23 -21.87
CA ASP A 389 9.98 -11.38 -21.57
C ASP A 389 10.72 -12.39 -20.69
N ILE A 390 10.38 -12.39 -19.42
CA ILE A 390 11.01 -13.23 -18.41
C ILE A 390 10.71 -14.73 -18.59
N LEU A 391 9.69 -15.09 -19.38
CA LEU A 391 9.37 -16.48 -19.67
C LEU A 391 10.30 -17.09 -20.73
N SER A 392 11.03 -16.25 -21.47
CA SER A 392 11.96 -16.69 -22.51
C SER A 392 13.33 -17.11 -21.97
N ASP A 393 13.68 -16.72 -20.74
CA ASP A 393 14.99 -16.96 -20.15
C ASP A 393 14.88 -17.23 -18.63
N ASP A 394 14.96 -18.50 -18.25
CA ASP A 394 14.82 -18.92 -16.85
C ASP A 394 16.01 -18.50 -15.98
N GLU A 395 17.22 -18.39 -16.54
CA GLU A 395 18.40 -17.94 -15.80
C GLU A 395 18.26 -16.47 -15.40
N VAL A 396 17.79 -15.62 -16.32
CA VAL A 396 17.44 -14.23 -16.03
C VAL A 396 16.24 -14.16 -15.08
N ARG A 397 15.24 -15.03 -15.26
CA ARG A 397 14.04 -15.09 -14.40
C ARG A 397 14.35 -15.35 -12.95
N GLN A 398 15.12 -16.38 -12.65
CA GLN A 398 15.49 -16.69 -11.27
C GLN A 398 16.56 -15.72 -10.78
N GLY A 399 17.49 -15.35 -11.66
CA GLY A 399 18.60 -14.48 -11.34
C GLY A 399 18.16 -13.09 -10.89
N LEU A 400 17.21 -12.50 -11.61
CA LEU A 400 16.74 -11.14 -11.36
C LEU A 400 15.93 -11.04 -10.06
N LYS A 401 15.15 -12.05 -9.67
CA LYS A 401 14.49 -12.10 -8.34
C LYS A 401 15.48 -12.00 -7.19
N VAL A 402 16.58 -12.74 -7.30
CA VAL A 402 17.66 -12.72 -6.30
C VAL A 402 18.45 -11.40 -6.36
N TYR A 403 18.69 -10.88 -7.57
CA TYR A 403 19.45 -9.64 -7.77
C TYR A 403 18.74 -8.43 -7.17
N SER A 404 17.43 -8.35 -7.37
CA SER A 404 16.59 -7.22 -6.94
C SER A 404 15.97 -7.41 -5.55
N ASN A 405 16.14 -8.61 -4.96
CA ASN A 405 15.48 -9.02 -3.73
C ASN A 405 13.94 -8.87 -3.82
N TRP A 406 13.38 -9.24 -4.98
CA TRP A 406 11.96 -9.10 -5.30
C TRP A 406 11.38 -10.43 -5.80
N SER A 407 10.26 -10.88 -5.22
CA SER A 407 9.76 -12.25 -5.40
C SER A 407 8.96 -12.48 -6.69
N SER A 408 8.41 -11.42 -7.29
CA SER A 408 7.40 -11.52 -8.37
C SER A 408 7.74 -10.73 -9.64
N TYR A 409 6.93 -10.93 -10.68
CA TYR A 409 6.94 -10.15 -11.92
C TYR A 409 5.51 -9.64 -12.20
N PRO A 410 5.34 -8.45 -12.78
CA PRO A 410 6.36 -7.62 -13.43
C PRO A 410 7.30 -6.89 -12.47
N GLN A 411 8.49 -6.48 -12.96
CA GLN A 411 9.41 -5.58 -12.26
C GLN A 411 9.77 -4.41 -13.18
N LEU A 412 9.44 -3.18 -12.76
CA LEU A 412 9.76 -1.96 -13.49
C LEU A 412 11.07 -1.35 -12.96
N TYR A 413 11.97 -0.99 -13.87
CA TYR A 413 13.20 -0.27 -13.57
C TYR A 413 13.22 1.07 -14.30
N ILE A 414 13.67 2.12 -13.60
CA ILE A 414 13.91 3.46 -14.15
C ILE A 414 15.34 3.84 -13.84
N LYS A 415 16.14 4.16 -14.88
CA LYS A 415 17.58 4.47 -14.79
C LYS A 415 18.36 3.43 -13.97
N GLY A 416 17.97 2.16 -14.13
CA GLY A 416 18.61 1.02 -13.48
C GLY A 416 18.22 0.77 -12.03
N GLU A 417 17.32 1.58 -11.46
CA GLU A 417 16.78 1.41 -10.11
C GLU A 417 15.42 0.70 -10.17
N LEU A 418 15.20 -0.27 -9.27
CA LEU A 418 13.91 -0.96 -9.17
C LEU A 418 12.87 0.01 -8.60
N VAL A 419 11.79 0.21 -9.36
CA VAL A 419 10.61 0.96 -8.92
C VAL A 419 9.65 0.04 -8.18
N GLY A 420 9.37 -1.14 -8.74
CA GLY A 420 8.51 -2.14 -8.10
C GLY A 420 7.71 -2.99 -9.07
N GLY A 421 6.74 -3.71 -8.51
CA GLY A 421 5.77 -4.51 -9.27
C GLY A 421 4.51 -3.75 -9.67
N SER A 422 3.49 -4.48 -10.14
CA SER A 422 2.26 -3.87 -10.65
C SER A 422 1.50 -3.04 -9.64
N ASP A 423 1.49 -3.45 -8.38
CA ASP A 423 0.67 -2.81 -7.35
C ASP A 423 1.29 -1.48 -6.93
N ILE A 424 2.61 -1.45 -6.74
CA ILE A 424 3.38 -0.23 -6.46
C ILE A 424 3.27 0.75 -7.63
N VAL A 425 3.50 0.30 -8.87
CA VAL A 425 3.45 1.19 -10.03
C VAL A 425 2.05 1.78 -10.22
N LEU A 426 1.00 1.02 -9.94
CA LEU A 426 -0.38 1.52 -9.95
C LEU A 426 -0.64 2.55 -8.84
N GLU A 427 -0.13 2.33 -7.64
CA GLU A 427 -0.23 3.27 -6.54
C GLU A 427 0.51 4.57 -6.84
N MET A 428 1.76 4.49 -7.31
CA MET A 428 2.57 5.63 -7.72
C MET A 428 1.93 6.42 -8.87
N GLN A 429 1.25 5.76 -9.80
CA GLN A 429 0.50 6.46 -10.85
C GLN A 429 -0.65 7.27 -10.25
N LYS A 430 -1.43 6.66 -9.36
CA LYS A 430 -2.59 7.30 -8.74
C LYS A 430 -2.21 8.47 -7.82
N SER A 431 -1.08 8.35 -7.11
CA SER A 431 -0.57 9.41 -6.24
C SER A 431 0.15 10.52 -7.01
N GLY A 432 0.45 10.30 -8.30
CA GLY A 432 1.28 11.20 -9.12
C GLY A 432 2.79 11.05 -8.86
N GLU A 433 3.21 10.21 -7.93
CA GLU A 433 4.63 9.96 -7.60
C GLU A 433 5.41 9.40 -8.80
N LEU A 434 4.78 8.57 -9.63
CA LEU A 434 5.42 8.02 -10.82
C LEU A 434 5.92 9.12 -11.76
N ARG A 435 5.12 10.17 -11.98
CA ARG A 435 5.50 11.34 -12.79
C ARG A 435 6.64 12.11 -12.16
N LYS A 436 6.61 12.28 -10.84
CA LYS A 436 7.70 12.95 -10.11
C LYS A 436 9.02 12.21 -10.31
N VAL A 437 9.02 10.89 -10.12
CA VAL A 437 10.21 10.03 -10.34
C VAL A 437 10.68 10.11 -11.80
N LEU A 438 9.77 10.04 -12.76
CA LEU A 438 10.11 10.18 -14.19
C LEU A 438 10.74 11.54 -14.49
N GLY A 439 10.18 12.63 -13.96
CA GLY A 439 10.67 14.00 -14.14
C GLY A 439 12.03 14.23 -13.51
N GLU A 440 12.23 13.79 -12.27
CA GLU A 440 13.52 13.87 -11.56
C GLU A 440 14.62 13.09 -12.28
N LYS A 441 14.28 11.95 -12.89
CA LYS A 441 15.22 11.11 -13.65
C LYS A 441 15.37 11.55 -15.12
N GLY A 442 14.73 12.65 -15.52
CA GLY A 442 14.80 13.21 -16.86
C GLY A 442 14.23 12.30 -17.95
N ILE A 443 13.24 11.48 -17.60
CA ILE A 443 12.52 10.62 -18.55
C ILE A 443 11.40 11.44 -19.19
N PRO A 444 11.34 11.54 -20.53
CA PRO A 444 10.23 12.21 -21.19
C PRO A 444 8.94 11.39 -20.96
N PHE A 445 7.90 12.08 -20.52
CA PHE A 445 6.53 11.57 -20.42
C PHE A 445 5.58 12.62 -20.99
N GLY A 446 4.40 12.19 -21.43
CA GLY A 446 3.49 13.09 -22.12
C GLY A 446 2.69 13.97 -21.17
N GLU A 447 2.33 15.15 -21.65
CA GLU A 447 1.40 16.07 -21.00
C GLU A 447 0.04 15.38 -20.83
N THR A 448 -0.47 15.33 -19.59
CA THR A 448 -1.83 14.88 -19.29
C THR A 448 -2.82 16.00 -19.51
N LEU A 449 -4.11 15.62 -19.56
CA LEU A 449 -5.19 16.58 -19.46
C LEU A 449 -5.03 17.43 -18.20
N GLU A 450 -4.72 16.85 -17.05
CA GLU A 450 -4.55 17.60 -15.80
C GLU A 450 -3.41 18.64 -15.88
N ASP A 451 -2.27 18.30 -16.47
CA ASP A 451 -1.17 19.26 -16.71
C ASP A 451 -1.62 20.40 -17.62
N ARG A 452 -2.35 20.08 -18.69
CA ARG A 452 -2.93 21.05 -19.62
C ARG A 452 -3.92 21.97 -18.91
N LEU A 453 -4.81 21.43 -18.07
CA LEU A 453 -5.77 22.19 -17.28
C LEU A 453 -5.07 23.12 -16.31
N ARG A 454 -4.06 22.60 -15.58
CA ARG A 454 -3.24 23.39 -14.65
C ARG A 454 -2.56 24.57 -15.35
N LYS A 455 -2.01 24.35 -16.54
CA LYS A 455 -1.43 25.46 -17.35
C LYS A 455 -2.49 26.46 -17.80
N LEU A 456 -3.67 25.99 -18.22
CA LEU A 456 -4.75 26.87 -18.65
C LEU A 456 -5.29 27.74 -17.51
N VAL A 457 -5.56 27.18 -16.33
CA VAL A 457 -6.07 27.95 -15.17
C VAL A 457 -5.05 28.96 -14.64
N ASN A 458 -3.75 28.73 -14.88
CA ASN A 458 -2.65 29.63 -14.52
C ASN A 458 -2.16 30.50 -15.69
N SER A 459 -2.84 30.48 -16.85
CA SER A 459 -2.41 31.24 -18.03
C SER A 459 -2.62 32.76 -17.89
N SER A 460 -3.41 33.18 -16.91
CA SER A 460 -3.64 34.58 -16.52
C SER A 460 -3.95 34.62 -15.03
N GLU A 461 -3.62 35.72 -14.33
CA GLU A 461 -3.91 35.85 -12.89
C GLU A 461 -5.40 35.72 -12.61
N VAL A 462 -6.25 36.40 -13.39
CA VAL A 462 -7.69 36.19 -13.43
C VAL A 462 -8.01 35.45 -14.73
N MET A 463 -8.55 34.24 -14.64
CA MET A 463 -8.82 33.38 -15.79
C MET A 463 -10.28 32.93 -15.84
N LEU A 464 -10.98 33.27 -16.92
CA LEU A 464 -12.40 32.97 -17.10
C LEU A 464 -12.63 31.87 -18.14
N PHE A 465 -13.12 30.72 -17.69
CA PHE A 465 -13.61 29.66 -18.58
C PHE A 465 -15.08 29.89 -18.87
N MET A 466 -15.41 30.19 -20.12
CA MET A 466 -16.75 30.65 -20.52
C MET A 466 -17.22 30.01 -21.82
N LYS A 467 -18.51 30.17 -22.12
CA LYS A 467 -19.09 29.77 -23.42
C LYS A 467 -18.99 30.96 -24.38
N GLY A 468 -18.17 30.86 -25.41
CA GLY A 468 -17.82 31.96 -26.32
C GLY A 468 -16.61 32.77 -25.84
N SER A 469 -16.51 34.02 -26.28
CA SER A 469 -15.40 34.93 -25.92
C SER A 469 -15.91 36.17 -25.17
N PRO A 470 -15.04 36.98 -24.55
CA PRO A 470 -15.43 38.21 -23.87
C PRO A 470 -16.10 39.26 -24.76
N ASP A 471 -15.88 39.19 -26.07
CA ASP A 471 -16.49 40.08 -27.06
C ASP A 471 -17.75 39.46 -27.69
N GLU A 472 -17.80 38.11 -27.75
CA GLU A 472 -18.93 37.35 -28.28
C GLU A 472 -19.36 36.23 -27.30
N PRO A 473 -19.95 36.57 -26.14
CA PRO A 473 -20.42 35.57 -25.19
C PRO A 473 -21.61 34.79 -25.76
N ARG A 474 -21.57 33.46 -25.70
CA ARG A 474 -22.60 32.56 -26.25
C ARG A 474 -23.58 32.03 -25.19
N CYS A 475 -23.54 32.60 -24.00
CA CYS A 475 -24.40 32.22 -22.87
C CYS A 475 -24.65 33.43 -21.96
N GLY A 476 -25.90 33.62 -21.50
CA GLY A 476 -26.27 34.74 -20.63
C GLY A 476 -25.47 34.80 -19.32
N PHE A 477 -25.16 33.65 -18.72
CA PHE A 477 -24.32 33.57 -17.52
C PHE A 477 -22.89 34.02 -17.80
N SER A 478 -22.32 33.59 -18.92
CA SER A 478 -20.99 34.02 -19.36
C SER A 478 -20.97 35.53 -19.64
N SER A 479 -22.01 36.08 -20.26
CA SER A 479 -22.14 37.52 -20.49
C SER A 479 -22.22 38.32 -19.19
N LYS A 480 -22.91 37.82 -18.16
CA LYS A 480 -23.01 38.48 -16.85
C LYS A 480 -21.64 38.59 -16.17
N VAL A 481 -20.87 37.50 -16.13
CA VAL A 481 -19.52 37.48 -15.53
C VAL A 481 -18.57 38.42 -16.28
N VAL A 482 -18.58 38.40 -17.62
CA VAL A 482 -17.78 39.32 -18.43
C VAL A 482 -18.14 40.78 -18.13
N GLY A 483 -19.43 41.10 -18.04
CA GLY A 483 -19.90 42.44 -17.69
C GLY A 483 -19.41 42.87 -16.31
N ALA A 484 -19.57 42.01 -15.30
CA ALA A 484 -19.08 42.26 -13.95
C ALA A 484 -17.58 42.59 -13.92
N LEU A 485 -16.74 41.77 -14.57
CA LEU A 485 -15.29 42.00 -14.60
C LEU A 485 -14.91 43.29 -15.34
N LYS A 486 -15.55 43.56 -16.49
CA LYS A 486 -15.30 44.78 -17.28
C LYS A 486 -15.72 46.05 -16.51
N GLU A 487 -16.86 46.02 -15.81
CA GLU A 487 -17.35 47.16 -15.03
C GLU A 487 -16.48 47.48 -13.80
N GLU A 488 -15.93 46.44 -13.14
CA GLU A 488 -14.98 46.61 -12.03
C GLU A 488 -13.56 47.00 -12.50
N GLY A 489 -13.32 46.97 -13.81
CA GLY A 489 -12.02 47.27 -14.42
C GLY A 489 -10.96 46.22 -14.10
N VAL A 490 -11.35 44.94 -14.01
CA VAL A 490 -10.45 43.81 -13.81
C VAL A 490 -9.97 43.30 -15.17
N GLU A 491 -8.66 43.19 -15.36
CA GLU A 491 -8.08 42.51 -16.53
C GLU A 491 -8.14 40.99 -16.33
N PHE A 492 -8.57 40.25 -17.35
CA PHE A 492 -8.72 38.80 -17.26
C PHE A 492 -8.40 38.11 -18.59
N GLY A 493 -7.81 36.91 -18.50
CA GLY A 493 -7.73 35.96 -19.59
C GLY A 493 -9.06 35.20 -19.75
N SER A 494 -9.30 34.64 -20.93
CA SER A 494 -10.51 33.85 -21.18
C SER A 494 -10.24 32.63 -22.04
N PHE A 495 -11.03 31.57 -21.84
CA PHE A 495 -10.99 30.36 -22.65
C PHE A 495 -12.42 29.91 -23.04
N ASP A 496 -12.65 29.68 -24.34
CA ASP A 496 -13.93 29.17 -24.83
C ASP A 496 -14.02 27.64 -24.68
N ILE A 497 -14.81 27.20 -23.71
CA ILE A 497 -15.02 25.77 -23.42
C ILE A 497 -15.83 25.04 -24.50
N LEU A 498 -16.48 25.75 -25.44
CA LEU A 498 -17.24 25.12 -26.52
C LEU A 498 -16.34 24.56 -27.62
N GLY A 499 -15.11 25.09 -27.75
CA GLY A 499 -14.13 24.65 -28.74
C GLY A 499 -13.33 23.41 -28.34
N ASP A 500 -13.36 23.03 -27.06
CA ASP A 500 -12.56 21.94 -26.51
C ASP A 500 -13.35 21.11 -25.49
N GLU A 501 -13.94 20.01 -25.96
CA GLU A 501 -14.77 19.15 -25.12
C GLU A 501 -13.96 18.40 -24.06
N GLU A 502 -12.67 18.13 -24.31
CA GLU A 502 -11.78 17.46 -23.35
C GLU A 502 -11.49 18.38 -22.16
N VAL A 503 -11.12 19.64 -22.42
CA VAL A 503 -10.93 20.68 -21.39
C VAL A 503 -12.23 20.94 -20.64
N ARG A 504 -13.37 20.98 -21.35
CA ARG A 504 -14.69 21.23 -20.76
C ARG A 504 -15.10 20.16 -19.76
N GLN A 505 -14.93 18.88 -20.09
CA GLN A 505 -15.25 17.80 -19.16
C GLN A 505 -14.20 17.71 -18.06
N GLY A 506 -12.93 17.86 -18.41
CA GLY A 506 -11.81 17.85 -17.47
C GLY A 506 -11.93 18.91 -16.37
N LEU A 507 -12.29 20.15 -16.71
CA LEU A 507 -12.44 21.24 -15.73
C LEU A 507 -13.52 20.97 -14.69
N LYS A 508 -14.63 20.33 -15.06
CA LYS A 508 -15.69 19.98 -14.09
C LYS A 508 -15.17 19.07 -12.99
N SER A 509 -14.36 18.08 -13.38
CA SER A 509 -13.73 17.16 -12.44
C SER A 509 -12.58 17.82 -11.69
N TYR A 510 -11.72 18.58 -12.39
CA TYR A 510 -10.55 19.26 -11.82
C TYR A 510 -10.94 20.23 -10.69
N SER A 511 -12.02 20.97 -10.88
CA SER A 511 -12.46 22.02 -9.94
C SER A 511 -13.58 21.56 -9.01
N ASN A 512 -14.06 20.32 -9.17
CA ASN A 512 -15.27 19.81 -8.56
C ASN A 512 -16.49 20.76 -8.74
N TRP A 513 -16.61 21.41 -9.90
CA TRP A 513 -17.65 22.39 -10.20
C TRP A 513 -18.43 22.04 -11.48
N PRO A 514 -19.76 21.82 -11.41
CA PRO A 514 -20.50 21.19 -12.51
C PRO A 514 -20.80 22.12 -13.71
N THR A 515 -20.77 23.43 -13.52
CA THR A 515 -21.29 24.41 -14.49
C THR A 515 -20.24 25.39 -15.01
N PHE A 516 -20.58 26.11 -16.08
CA PHE A 516 -19.81 27.22 -16.64
C PHE A 516 -20.72 28.45 -16.78
N PRO A 517 -20.20 29.68 -16.63
CA PRO A 517 -18.78 30.05 -16.54
C PRO A 517 -18.11 29.65 -15.21
N GLN A 518 -16.79 29.47 -15.21
CA GLN A 518 -15.94 29.29 -14.02
C GLN A 518 -14.87 30.38 -14.01
N LEU A 519 -14.75 31.13 -12.92
CA LEU A 519 -13.73 32.16 -12.72
C LEU A 519 -12.65 31.64 -11.78
N TYR A 520 -11.39 31.82 -12.17
CA TYR A 520 -10.21 31.48 -11.39
C TYR A 520 -9.39 32.72 -11.06
N TYR A 521 -8.76 32.72 -9.90
CA TYR A 521 -7.78 33.71 -9.47
C TYR A 521 -6.53 33.01 -8.95
N LYS A 522 -5.35 33.34 -9.50
CA LYS A 522 -4.06 32.69 -9.20
C LYS A 522 -4.13 31.16 -9.22
N GLY A 523 -4.90 30.62 -10.16
CA GLY A 523 -5.10 29.17 -10.33
C GLY A 523 -6.12 28.53 -9.39
N GLU A 524 -6.71 29.27 -8.45
CA GLU A 524 -7.76 28.79 -7.55
C GLU A 524 -9.16 29.17 -8.05
N LEU A 525 -10.13 28.27 -7.85
CA LEU A 525 -11.51 28.52 -8.27
C LEU A 525 -12.17 29.56 -7.35
N VAL A 526 -12.58 30.69 -7.92
CA VAL A 526 -13.38 31.70 -7.23
C VAL A 526 -14.85 31.30 -7.22
N GLY A 527 -15.36 30.82 -8.36
CA GLY A 527 -16.73 30.31 -8.45
C GLY A 527 -17.37 30.43 -9.83
N GLY A 528 -18.68 30.12 -9.85
CA GLY A 528 -19.52 30.29 -11.03
C GLY A 528 -20.14 31.68 -11.16
N CYS A 529 -21.08 31.85 -12.10
CA CYS A 529 -21.77 33.12 -12.32
C CYS A 529 -22.43 33.67 -11.04
N ASP A 530 -23.01 32.81 -10.23
CA ASP A 530 -23.85 33.21 -9.10
C ASP A 530 -22.99 33.85 -8.00
N ILE A 531 -21.86 33.20 -7.67
CA ILE A 531 -20.86 33.71 -6.72
C ILE A 531 -20.24 35.01 -7.22
N VAL A 532 -19.88 35.10 -8.50
CA VAL A 532 -19.31 36.34 -9.06
C VAL A 532 -20.29 37.50 -8.95
N MET A 533 -21.58 37.27 -9.22
CA MET A 533 -22.60 38.31 -9.09
C MET A 533 -22.87 38.67 -7.62
N GLU A 534 -22.77 37.72 -6.70
CA GLU A 534 -22.86 37.96 -5.25
C GLU A 534 -21.70 38.84 -4.76
N LEU A 535 -20.45 38.47 -5.09
CA LEU A 535 -19.25 39.26 -4.78
C LEU A 535 -19.30 40.67 -5.38
N ARG A 536 -19.88 40.81 -6.57
CA ARG A 536 -20.12 42.13 -7.17
C ARG A 536 -21.17 42.91 -6.39
N GLY A 537 -22.26 42.26 -5.97
CA GLY A 537 -23.31 42.87 -5.18
C GLY A 537 -22.86 43.33 -3.79
N SER A 538 -21.90 42.61 -3.18
CA SER A 538 -21.26 43.01 -1.92
C SER A 538 -20.14 44.05 -2.09
N GLY A 539 -19.65 44.27 -3.32
CA GLY A 539 -18.53 45.16 -3.61
C GLY A 539 -17.15 44.53 -3.32
N GLU A 540 -17.09 43.23 -3.08
CA GLU A 540 -15.87 42.49 -2.72
C GLU A 540 -15.15 41.89 -3.94
N LEU A 541 -15.81 41.82 -5.10
CA LEU A 541 -15.27 41.17 -6.30
C LEU A 541 -13.87 41.67 -6.67
N LYS A 542 -13.66 42.99 -6.68
CA LYS A 542 -12.38 43.58 -7.07
C LYS A 542 -11.28 43.28 -6.05
N SER A 543 -11.57 43.35 -4.76
CA SER A 543 -10.60 42.99 -3.71
C SER A 543 -10.20 41.53 -3.80
N THR A 544 -11.18 40.61 -3.94
CA THR A 544 -10.91 39.18 -4.07
C THR A 544 -10.01 38.83 -5.25
N LEU A 545 -10.08 39.61 -6.34
CA LEU A 545 -9.28 39.41 -7.55
C LEU A 545 -7.98 40.24 -7.58
N SER A 546 -7.60 40.89 -6.48
CA SER A 546 -6.39 41.71 -6.38
C SER A 546 -5.53 41.47 -5.12
N GLU A 547 -5.94 40.53 -4.25
CA GLU A 547 -5.18 40.03 -3.09
C GLU A 547 -3.97 39.18 -3.50
#